data_AF-A0A6V7LF02-F1
#
_entry.id   AF-A0A6V7LF02-F1
#
_cell.length_a   1.000
_cell.length_b   1.000
_cell.length_c   1.000
_cell.angle_alpha   90.00
_cell.angle_beta   90.00
_cell.angle_gamma   90.00
#
_symmetry.space_group_name_H-M   'P 1'
#
loop_
_entity.id
_entity.type
_entity.pdbx_description
1 polymer ?
#
loop_
_entity_poly.entity_id
_entity_poly.type
_entity_poly.pdbx_seq_one_letter_code
_entity_poly.pdbx_strand_id
1 'polypeptide(L)' 'SESFLESVYFTDWQGERRRRFRTSVMIMLSQKPLIFKAVHCVVISNDVFVA' A
#
# COMPACT_ATOMS: atom_id res chain seq x y z
N SER A 1 -3.44 0.28 -2.33
CA SER A 1 -3.38 1.56 -3.06
C SER A 1 -2.19 2.36 -2.57
N GLU A 2 -1.74 3.37 -3.31
CA GLU A 2 -0.66 4.25 -2.86
C GLU A 2 -1.03 5.00 -1.58
N SER A 3 -2.28 5.45 -1.45
CA SER A 3 -2.82 6.07 -0.23
C SER A 3 -2.71 5.19 1.02
N PHE A 4 -2.82 3.87 0.86
CA PHE A 4 -2.63 2.92 1.96
C PHE A 4 -1.15 2.87 2.40
N LEU A 5 -0.22 2.83 1.44
CA LEU A 5 1.22 2.82 1.73
C LEU A 5 1.65 4.10 2.44
N GLU A 6 1.13 5.25 2.00
CA GLU A 6 1.36 6.55 2.63
C GLU A 6 0.87 6.57 4.09
N SER A 7 -0.35 6.08 4.33
CA SER A 7 -0.92 5.98 5.68
C SER A 7 -0.09 5.07 6.60
N VAL A 8 0.37 3.93 6.07
CA VAL A 8 1.26 3.01 6.79
C VAL A 8 2.60 3.66 7.12
N TYR A 9 3.18 4.44 6.19
CA TYR A 9 4.44 5.13 6.39
C TYR A 9 4.38 6.17 7.52
N PHE A 10 3.31 6.98 7.56
CA PHE A 10 3.11 8.02 8.58
C PHE A 10 2.66 7.52 9.95
N THR A 11 2.46 6.22 10.12
CA THR A 11 2.10 5.65 11.42
C THR A 11 3.28 5.77 12.41
N ASP A 12 3.02 5.87 13.72
CA ASP A 12 4.08 5.93 14.74
C ASP A 12 4.75 4.56 14.97
N TRP A 13 5.66 4.15 14.09
CA TRP A 13 6.36 2.86 14.19
C TRP A 13 7.83 2.96 14.59
N GLN A 14 8.38 4.17 14.70
CA GLN A 14 9.81 4.40 14.95
C GLN A 14 10.25 4.23 16.42
N GLY A 15 9.32 4.00 17.34
CA GLY A 15 9.64 3.78 18.75
C GLY A 15 10.53 2.55 19.02
N GLU A 16 11.49 2.71 19.92
CA GLU A 16 12.53 1.72 20.24
C GLU A 16 11.99 0.36 20.71
N ARG A 17 10.81 0.36 21.36
CA ARG A 17 10.13 -0.85 21.86
C ARG A 17 9.19 -1.52 20.84
N ARG A 18 9.13 -1.03 19.60
CA ARG A 18 8.15 -1.45 18.58
C ARG A 18 8.75 -2.30 17.46
N ARG A 19 9.80 -3.08 17.74
CA ARG A 19 10.52 -3.89 16.72
C ARG A 19 9.60 -4.76 15.86
N ARG A 20 8.64 -5.48 16.46
CA ARG A 20 7.68 -6.32 15.72
C ARG A 20 6.77 -5.49 14.81
N PHE A 21 6.28 -4.36 15.33
CA PHE A 21 5.43 -3.45 14.59
C PHE A 21 6.16 -2.80 13.41
N ARG A 22 7.42 -2.38 13.61
CA ARG A 22 8.30 -1.92 12.54
C ARG A 22 8.48 -2.96 11.44
N THR A 23 8.71 -4.23 11.79
CA THR A 23 8.81 -5.30 10.79
C THR A 23 7.52 -5.41 9.98
N SER A 24 6.36 -5.36 10.63
CA SER A 24 5.06 -5.38 9.92
C SER A 24 4.91 -4.20 8.96
N VAL A 25 5.28 -2.99 9.40
CA VAL A 25 5.26 -1.79 8.55
C VAL A 25 6.18 -1.95 7.34
N MET A 26 7.41 -2.41 7.53
CA MET A 26 8.35 -2.64 6.42
C MET A 26 7.82 -3.70 5.44
N ILE A 27 7.18 -4.76 5.94
CA ILE A 27 6.53 -5.76 5.07
C ILE A 27 5.44 -5.09 4.23
N MET A 28 4.51 -4.35 4.87
CA MET A 28 3.42 -3.67 4.16
C MET A 28 3.93 -2.67 3.12
N LEU A 29 4.99 -1.91 3.43
CA LEU A 29 5.60 -0.96 2.50
C LEU A 29 6.35 -1.62 1.33
N SER A 30 6.88 -2.83 1.52
CA SER A 30 7.61 -3.57 0.48
C SER A 30 6.71 -4.29 -0.52
N GLN A 31 5.41 -4.42 -0.22
CA GLN A 31 4.47 -5.11 -1.09
C GLN A 31 4.04 -4.23 -2.27
N LYS A 32 3.98 -4.83 -3.47
CA LYS A 32 3.33 -4.17 -4.61
C LYS A 32 1.84 -3.99 -4.30
N PRO A 33 1.25 -2.81 -4.55
CA PRO A 33 -0.18 -2.60 -4.40
C PRO A 33 -0.97 -3.67 -5.17
N LEU A 34 -2.07 -4.15 -4.58
CA LEU A 34 -3.02 -5.02 -5.28
C LEU A 34 -3.59 -4.26 -6.50
N ILE A 35 -3.35 -4.80 -7.69
CA ILE A 35 -3.80 -4.24 -8.97
C ILE A 35 -4.87 -5.17 -9.52
N PHE A 36 -6.10 -4.65 -9.66
CA PHE A 36 -7.15 -5.35 -10.40
C PHE A 36 -6.95 -5.10 -11.89
N LYS A 37 -6.85 -6.18 -12.68
CA LYS A 37 -6.75 -6.11 -14.13
C LYS A 37 -7.99 -6.71 -14.79
N ALA A 38 -8.72 -5.94 -15.58
CA ALA A 38 -9.76 -6.45 -16.46
C ALA A 38 -9.11 -7.13 -17.66
N VAL A 39 -9.37 -8.43 -17.84
CA VAL A 39 -8.87 -9.26 -18.96
C VAL A 39 -7.34 -9.09 -19.16
N HIS A 40 -6.59 -8.88 -18.08
CA HIS A 40 -5.15 -8.57 -18.07
C HIS A 40 -4.69 -7.30 -18.84
N CYS A 41 -5.57 -6.60 -19.55
CA CYS A 41 -5.23 -5.47 -20.41
C CYS A 41 -5.37 -4.11 -19.71
N VAL A 42 -6.37 -3.95 -18.86
CA VAL A 42 -6.71 -2.65 -18.26
C VAL A 42 -6.60 -2.74 -16.75
N VAL A 43 -5.76 -1.88 -16.16
CA VAL A 43 -5.76 -1.66 -14.72
C VAL A 43 -7.05 -0.93 -14.36
N ILE A 44 -7.90 -1.56 -13.55
CA ILE A 44 -9.13 -0.94 -13.08
C ILE A 44 -8.75 0.08 -11.99
N SER A 45 -8.88 1.36 -12.31
CA SER A 45 -8.79 2.49 -11.37
C SER A 45 -10.00 3.41 -11.52
N ASN A 46 -10.22 4.31 -10.57
CA ASN A 46 -11.28 5.32 -10.68
C ASN A 46 -11.14 6.16 -11.96
N ASP A 47 -9.91 6.39 -12.43
CA ASP A 47 -9.64 7.16 -13.65
C ASP A 47 -10.26 6.53 -14.90
N VAL A 48 -10.46 5.20 -14.91
CA VAL A 48 -11.14 4.49 -16.01
C VAL A 48 -12.61 4.90 -16.13
N PHE A 49 -13.24 5.32 -15.03
CA PHE A 49 -14.66 5.70 -14.99
C PHE A 49 -14.89 7.22 -15.12
N VAL A 50 -13.84 8.02 -15.08
CA VAL A 50 -13.90 9.49 -15.22
C VAL A 50 -13.63 9.94 -16.68
N ALA A 51 -13.42 8.99 -17.58
CA ALA A 51 -13.22 9.21 -19.02
C ALA A 51 -14.49 9.66 -19.75
#